data_AF-A0A6I2FJQ9-F1
#
_entry.id   AF-A0A6I2FJQ9-F1
#
_cell.length_a   1.000
_cell.length_b   1.000
_cell.length_c   1.000
_cell.angle_alpha   90.00
_cell.angle_beta   90.00
_cell.angle_gamma   90.00
#
_symmetry.space_group_name_H-M   'P 1'
#
loop_
_entity.id
_entity.type
_entity.pdbx_description
1 polymer ?
#
loop_
_entity_poly.entity_id
_entity_poly.type
_entity_poly.pdbx_seq_one_letter_code
_entity_poly.pdbx_strand_id
1 'polypeptide(L)'
;MTSTDTPTRGPARPGPYIVSGILIVLAIVMPLLIPTYARWDPALWDIPFFFWYQLIWVFLASGLLSIAYLLMRKEDRRRRAAVRDGRDA
;
A
#
# COMPACT_ATOMS: atom_id res chain seq x y z
N MET A 1 6.14 -33.64 -23.97
CA MET A 1 6.84 -32.42 -23.52
C MET A 1 6.21 -31.97 -22.21
N THR A 2 6.64 -32.56 -21.09
CA THR A 2 6.22 -32.15 -19.74
C THR A 2 7.10 -30.99 -19.32
N SER A 3 6.60 -29.76 -19.44
CA SER A 3 7.26 -28.59 -18.88
C SER A 3 7.35 -28.77 -17.38
N THR A 4 8.56 -28.99 -16.86
CA THR A 4 8.82 -28.99 -15.42
C THR A 4 8.55 -27.57 -14.92
N ASP A 5 7.36 -27.34 -14.37
CA ASP A 5 6.94 -26.07 -13.79
C ASP A 5 7.78 -25.83 -12.54
N THR A 6 9.00 -25.35 -12.75
CA THR A 6 9.98 -25.09 -11.69
C THR A 6 9.51 -23.82 -11.00
N PRO A 7 9.08 -23.87 -9.73
CA PRO A 7 8.52 -22.71 -9.06
C PRO A 7 9.56 -21.59 -9.02
N THR A 8 9.38 -20.56 -9.86
CA THR A 8 10.31 -19.43 -9.95
C THR A 8 10.11 -18.45 -8.78
N ARG A 9 9.06 -18.64 -7.96
CA ARG A 9 8.75 -17.84 -6.76
C ARG A 9 8.37 -18.76 -5.61
N GLY A 10 8.99 -18.53 -4.44
CA GLY A 10 8.67 -19.26 -3.22
C GLY A 10 7.23 -19.01 -2.74
N PRO A 11 6.70 -19.88 -1.86
CA PRO A 11 5.31 -19.86 -1.44
C PRO A 11 4.90 -18.50 -0.86
N ALA A 12 3.72 -18.05 -1.28
CA ALA A 12 3.22 -16.74 -0.97
C ALA A 12 2.69 -16.65 0.46
N ARG A 13 3.21 -15.72 1.29
CA ARG A 13 2.52 -15.39 2.55
C ARG A 13 1.33 -14.47 2.28
N PRO A 14 0.12 -14.79 2.77
CA PRO A 14 -1.07 -13.97 2.53
C PRO A 14 -1.06 -12.64 3.31
N GLY A 15 -0.42 -12.60 4.49
CA GLY A 15 -0.44 -11.44 5.40
C GLY A 15 -0.04 -10.10 4.76
N PRO A 16 1.15 -9.98 4.12
CA PRO A 16 1.58 -8.74 3.48
C PRO A 16 0.63 -8.19 2.42
N TYR A 17 -0.07 -9.05 1.70
CA TYR A 17 -1.03 -8.67 0.66
C TYR A 17 -2.33 -8.15 1.27
N ILE A 18 -2.82 -8.79 2.33
CA ILE A 18 -4.00 -8.34 3.07
C ILE A 18 -3.75 -6.95 3.66
N VAL A 19 -2.59 -6.74 4.30
CA VAL A 19 -2.22 -5.44 4.87
C VAL A 19 -2.10 -4.37 3.79
N SER A 20 -1.46 -4.69 2.66
CA SER A 20 -1.35 -3.76 1.53
C SER A 20 -2.72 -3.42 0.94
N GLY A 21 -3.60 -4.41 0.80
CA GLY A 21 -4.98 -4.23 0.34
C GLY A 21 -5.77 -3.31 1.28
N ILE A 22 -5.70 -3.52 2.60
CA ILE A 22 -6.34 -2.66 3.59
C ILE A 22 -5.81 -1.22 3.49
N LEU A 23 -4.50 -1.06 3.33
CA LEU A 23 -3.87 0.26 3.24
C LEU A 23 -4.30 1.02 1.98
N ILE A 24 -4.43 0.33 0.86
CA ILE A 24 -4.93 0.90 -0.40
C ILE A 24 -6.42 1.26 -0.27
N VAL A 25 -7.25 0.37 0.29
CA VAL A 25 -8.66 0.66 0.52
C VAL A 25 -8.82 1.89 1.41
N LEU A 26 -8.03 1.99 2.49
CA LEU A 26 -8.05 3.16 3.37
C LEU A 26 -7.65 4.44 2.61
N ALA A 27 -6.65 4.36 1.73
CA ALA A 27 -6.21 5.49 0.91
C ALA A 27 -7.28 6.00 -0.07
N ILE A 28 -8.20 5.12 -0.51
CA ILE A 28 -9.30 5.46 -1.43
C ILE A 28 -10.55 5.92 -0.67
N VAL A 29 -10.92 5.22 0.40
CA VAL A 29 -12.18 5.47 1.14
C VAL A 29 -12.10 6.75 1.94
N MET A 30 -10.95 7.04 2.58
CA MET A 30 -10.79 8.26 3.38
C MET A 30 -11.03 9.58 2.63
N PRO A 31 -10.49 9.81 1.42
CA PRO A 31 -10.79 11.02 0.66
C PRO A 31 -12.17 10.97 0.02
N LEU A 32 -12.84 9.82 -0.05
CA LEU A 32 -14.20 9.71 -0.58
C LEU A 32 -15.27 9.99 0.47
N LEU A 33 -14.91 10.02 1.76
CA LEU A 33 -15.80 10.38 2.87
C LEU A 33 -16.07 11.91 2.87
N ILE A 34 -16.81 12.36 1.86
CA ILE A 34 -17.28 13.74 1.66
C ILE A 34 -17.81 14.44 2.93
N PRO A 35 -18.63 13.80 3.78
CA PRO A 35 -19.14 14.48 4.97
C PRO A 35 -18.05 14.85 5.99
N THR A 36 -16.84 14.26 5.94
CA THR A 36 -15.77 14.54 6.90
C THR A 36 -15.10 15.90 6.68
N TYR A 37 -15.05 16.37 5.42
CA TYR A 37 -14.40 17.61 5.00
C TYR A 37 -15.36 18.66 4.41
N ALA A 38 -16.66 18.37 4.32
CA ALA A 38 -17.71 19.35 4.02
C ALA A 38 -18.00 20.31 5.20
N ARG A 39 -16.99 20.61 6.03
CA ARG A 39 -17.07 21.59 7.11
C ARG A 39 -16.34 22.87 6.66
N TRP A 40 -17.03 23.99 6.82
CA TRP A 40 -16.50 25.31 6.45
C TRP A 40 -15.40 25.78 7.41
N ASP A 41 -15.45 25.33 8.67
CA ASP A 41 -14.46 25.63 9.70
C ASP A 41 -13.64 24.39 10.07
N PRO A 42 -12.31 24.48 10.25
CA PRO A 42 -11.51 25.71 10.29
C PRO A 42 -10.90 26.13 8.93
N ALA A 43 -11.01 27.42 8.63
CA ALA A 43 -10.18 28.08 7.61
C ALA A 43 -8.77 28.30 8.18
N LEU A 44 -7.74 27.99 7.39
CA LEU A 44 -6.33 28.19 7.76
C LEU A 44 -5.77 29.31 6.89
N TRP A 45 -5.44 30.48 7.45
CA TRP A 45 -4.94 31.62 6.64
C TRP A 45 -5.82 31.94 5.42
N ASP A 46 -7.14 32.06 5.61
CA ASP A 46 -8.14 32.25 4.53
C ASP A 46 -8.21 31.11 3.49
N ILE A 47 -7.49 30.00 3.69
CA ILE A 47 -7.60 28.79 2.87
C ILE A 47 -8.75 27.94 3.40
N PRO A 48 -9.79 27.65 2.58
CA PRO A 48 -10.89 26.78 2.98
C PRO A 48 -10.44 25.39 3.37
N PHE A 49 -11.14 24.77 4.33
CA PHE A 49 -10.86 23.42 4.86
C PHE A 49 -10.49 22.40 3.78
N PHE A 50 -11.28 22.38 2.71
CA PHE A 50 -11.12 21.47 1.58
C PHE A 50 -9.70 21.49 1.00
N PHE A 51 -9.13 22.67 0.74
CA PHE A 51 -7.86 22.75 0.01
C PHE A 51 -6.68 22.28 0.85
N TRP A 52 -6.58 22.73 2.11
CA TRP A 52 -5.46 22.31 2.96
C TRP A 52 -5.60 20.85 3.39
N TYR A 53 -6.82 20.35 3.58
CA TYR A 53 -7.07 18.94 3.86
C TYR A 53 -6.62 18.05 2.69
N GLN A 54 -6.95 18.43 1.44
CA GLN A 54 -6.49 17.71 0.25
C GLN A 54 -4.96 17.73 0.12
N LEU A 55 -4.30 18.84 0.45
CA LEU A 55 -2.84 18.94 0.48
C LEU A 55 -2.22 17.96 1.48
N ILE A 56 -2.71 17.90 2.72
CA ILE A 56 -2.27 16.89 3.71
C ILE A 56 -2.56 15.49 3.19
N TRP A 57 -3.71 15.28 2.55
CA TRP A 57 -4.12 13.99 2.03
C TRP A 57 -3.17 13.44 0.96
N VAL A 58 -2.61 14.30 0.10
CA VAL A 58 -1.60 13.89 -0.89
C VAL A 58 -0.38 13.26 -0.20
N PHE A 59 0.13 13.89 0.87
CA PHE A 59 1.26 13.35 1.63
C PHE A 59 0.88 12.06 2.35
N LEU A 60 -0.31 12.02 2.95
CA LEU A 60 -0.81 10.82 3.63
C LEU A 60 -0.91 9.65 2.65
N ALA A 61 -1.58 9.84 1.51
CA ALA A 61 -1.75 8.80 0.49
C ALA A 61 -0.41 8.32 -0.07
N SER A 62 0.53 9.24 -0.32
CA SER A 62 1.91 8.89 -0.72
C SER A 62 2.62 8.05 0.35
N GLY A 63 2.46 8.39 1.63
CA GLY A 63 2.98 7.62 2.75
C GLY A 63 2.37 6.22 2.85
N LEU A 64 1.04 6.12 2.77
CA LEU A 64 0.32 4.85 2.76
C LEU A 64 0.80 3.97 1.59
N LEU A 65 0.87 4.52 0.37
CA LEU A 65 1.33 3.78 -0.81
C LEU A 65 2.79 3.35 -0.67
N SER A 66 3.65 4.21 -0.12
CA SER A 66 5.05 3.90 0.14
C SER A 66 5.21 2.75 1.13
N ILE A 67 4.40 2.72 2.19
CA ILE A 67 4.40 1.62 3.17
C ILE A 67 3.94 0.31 2.51
N ALA A 68 2.85 0.34 1.73
CA ALA A 68 2.40 -0.83 0.97
C ALA A 68 3.49 -1.35 0.03
N TYR A 69 4.15 -0.43 -0.69
CA TYR A 69 5.23 -0.75 -1.61
C TYR A 69 6.43 -1.40 -0.88
N LEU A 70 6.86 -0.82 0.24
CA LEU A 70 7.97 -1.36 1.03
C LEU A 70 7.64 -2.74 1.62
N LEU A 71 6.41 -2.94 2.07
CA LEU A 71 5.94 -4.22 2.60
C LEU A 71 5.96 -5.31 1.52
N MET A 72 5.42 -4.99 0.34
CA MET A 72 5.43 -5.88 -0.82
C MET A 72 6.86 -6.18 -1.30
N ARG A 73 7.73 -5.16 -1.37
CA ARG A 73 9.14 -5.32 -1.77
C ARG A 73 9.93 -6.21 -0.81
N LYS A 74 9.65 -6.14 0.50
CA LYS A 74 10.25 -7.04 1.51
C LYS A 74 9.82 -8.49 1.30
N GLU A 75 8.53 -8.72 1.05
CA GLU A 75 7.99 -10.06 0.78
C GLU A 75 8.56 -10.64 -0.53
N ASP A 76 8.67 -9.84 -1.59
CA ASP A 76 9.29 -10.27 -2.86
C ASP A 76 10.77 -10.63 -2.69
N ARG A 77 11.53 -9.86 -1.91
CA ARG A 77 12.94 -10.18 -1.60
C ARG A 77 13.05 -11.50 -0.84
N ARG A 78 12.17 -11.74 0.12
CA ARG A 78 12.13 -12.99 0.90
C ARG A 78 11.78 -14.19 0.04
N ARG A 79 10.83 -14.06 -0.90
CA ARG A 79 10.48 -15.12 -1.85
C ARG A 79 11.64 -15.52 -2.75
N ARG A 80 12.43 -14.55 -3.21
CA ARG A 80 13.64 -14.81 -4.02
C ARG A 80 14.72 -15.52 -3.21
N ALA A 81 14.91 -15.13 -1.95
CA ALA A 81 15.86 -15.80 -1.06
C ALA A 81 15.47 -17.27 -0.79
N ALA A 82 14.18 -17.54 -0.55
CA ALA A 82 13.68 -18.89 -0.31
C ALA A 82 13.85 -19.84 -1.52
N VAL A 83 13.72 -19.33 -2.75
CA VAL A 83 13.97 -20.13 -3.97
C VAL A 83 15.44 -20.42 -4.17
N ARG A 84 16.32 -19.47 -3.81
CA ARG A 84 17.78 -19.65 -3.90
C ARG A 84 18.27 -20.71 -2.91
N ASP A 85 17.82 -20.63 -1.66
CA ASP A 85 18.16 -21.60 -0.61
C ASP A 85 17.71 -23.03 -0.99
N GLY A 86 16.50 -23.17 -1.54
CA GLY A 86 16.00 -24.46 -2.05
C GLY A 86 16.65 -24.97 -3.35
N ARG A 87 17.50 -24.17 -4.00
CA ARG A 87 18.31 -24.61 -5.15
C ARG A 87 19.71 -25.08 -4.72
N ASP A 88 20.18 -24.58 -3.58
CA ASP A 88 21.51 -24.86 -3.04
C ASP A 88 21.50 -26.04 -2.02
N ALA A 89 20.33 -26.59 -1.70
CA ALA A 89 20.09 -27.76 -0.84
C ALA A 89 19.69 -28.99 -1.67
#